data_AF-A0A7G5ZN38-F1
#
_entry.id   AF-A0A7G5ZN38-F1
#
_cell.length_a   1.000
_cell.length_b   1.000
_cell.length_c   1.000
_cell.angle_alpha   90.00
_cell.angle_beta   90.00
_cell.angle_gamma   90.00
#
_symmetry.space_group_name_H-M   'P 1'
#
loop_
_entity.id
_entity.type
_entity.pdbx_description
1 polymer ?
#
loop_
_entity_poly.entity_id
_entity_poly.type
_entity_poly.pdbx_seq_one_letter_code
_entity_poly.pdbx_strand_id
1 'polypeptide(L)'
;MAHSRIPKLCLDLCFSAHECRMSRVDSEYEKTTDVLSRVVADLEAMLRSEAIAEPNDDVKMAVPRKAGAVRRRLDAVIVETVASVDARPARGGGERDRAFCVRFGCRRMNELLQRMLRTNAAGASRVVKAEKAVRRDDALMTSARFPARWPALRTALVDGAVGIGGLLAAVDLSNRAVPA
;
A
#
# COMPACT_ATOMS: atom_id res chain seq x y z
N MET A 1 26.34 -29.25 -28.78
CA MET A 1 26.59 -27.91 -28.22
C MET A 1 25.87 -26.88 -29.09
N ALA A 2 24.65 -26.50 -28.74
CA ALA A 2 23.86 -25.50 -29.48
C ALA A 2 23.88 -24.19 -28.68
N HIS A 3 24.72 -23.24 -29.09
CA HIS A 3 24.72 -21.89 -28.54
C HIS A 3 23.55 -21.10 -29.12
N SER A 4 22.50 -20.92 -28.31
CA SER A 4 21.42 -19.97 -28.60
C SER A 4 22.00 -18.55 -28.60
N ARG A 5 22.24 -17.98 -29.79
CA ARG A 5 22.52 -16.55 -29.96
C ARG A 5 21.18 -15.84 -30.11
N ILE A 6 20.73 -15.17 -29.06
CA ILE A 6 19.61 -14.24 -29.15
C ILE A 6 20.04 -13.09 -30.08
N PRO A 7 19.31 -12.79 -31.17
CA PRO A 7 19.67 -11.73 -32.10
C PRO A 7 19.57 -10.35 -31.41
N LYS A 8 20.52 -9.45 -31.72
CA LYS A 8 20.61 -8.10 -31.10
C LYS A 8 19.30 -7.30 -31.15
N LEU A 9 18.51 -7.44 -32.21
CA LEU A 9 17.17 -6.84 -32.31
C LEU A 9 16.23 -7.23 -31.15
N CYS A 10 16.33 -8.46 -30.63
CA CYS A 10 15.48 -8.93 -29.53
C CYS A 10 15.88 -8.28 -28.19
N LEU A 11 17.18 -7.98 -28.01
CA LEU A 11 17.68 -7.27 -26.83
C LEU A 11 17.32 -5.78 -26.88
N ASP A 12 17.44 -5.15 -28.05
CA ASP A 12 17.11 -3.73 -28.24
C ASP A 12 15.60 -3.46 -28.07
N LEU A 13 14.75 -4.36 -28.57
CA LEU A 13 13.29 -4.30 -28.35
C LEU A 13 12.92 -4.52 -26.87
N CYS A 14 13.57 -5.44 -26.17
CA CYS A 14 13.35 -5.66 -24.74
C CYS A 14 13.81 -4.47 -23.89
N PHE A 15 14.93 -3.84 -24.25
CA PHE A 15 15.45 -2.65 -23.56
C PHE A 15 14.53 -1.45 -23.75
N SER A 16 14.10 -1.17 -24.99
CA SER A 16 13.14 -0.10 -25.30
C SER A 16 11.77 -0.33 -24.64
N ALA A 17 11.28 -1.57 -24.61
CA ALA A 17 10.05 -1.92 -23.91
C ALA A 17 10.17 -1.77 -22.38
N HIS A 18 11.35 -2.01 -21.81
CA HIS A 18 11.63 -1.81 -20.38
C HIS A 18 11.69 -0.32 -20.02
N GLU A 19 12.38 0.51 -20.81
CA GLU A 19 12.43 1.97 -20.61
C GLU A 19 11.06 2.62 -20.79
N CYS A 20 10.27 2.21 -21.79
CA CYS A 20 8.90 2.69 -21.98
C CYS A 20 7.95 2.25 -20.85
N ARG A 21 8.19 1.07 -20.26
CA ARG A 21 7.46 0.59 -19.09
C ARG A 21 7.81 1.41 -17.85
N MET A 22 9.09 1.72 -17.62
CA MET A 22 9.53 2.56 -16.50
C MET A 22 8.98 3.99 -16.60
N SER A 23 9.05 4.63 -17.77
CA SER A 23 8.53 6.00 -17.94
C SER A 23 7.01 6.11 -17.78
N ARG A 24 6.25 5.07 -18.16
CA ARG A 24 4.81 4.99 -17.85
C ARG A 24 4.55 4.88 -16.35
N VAL A 25 5.32 4.05 -15.67
CA VAL A 25 5.20 3.81 -14.22
C VAL A 25 5.51 5.11 -13.45
N ASP A 26 6.54 5.86 -13.84
CA ASP A 26 6.88 7.15 -13.24
C ASP A 26 5.75 8.19 -13.40
N SER A 27 5.13 8.26 -14.58
CA SER A 27 3.97 9.15 -14.83
C SER A 27 2.71 8.78 -14.02
N GLU A 28 2.53 7.49 -13.71
CA GLU A 28 1.39 7.01 -12.93
C GLU A 28 1.57 7.28 -11.43
N TYR A 29 2.79 7.15 -10.92
CA TYR A 29 3.12 7.53 -9.55
C TYR A 29 2.99 9.03 -9.31
N GLU A 30 3.45 9.86 -10.25
CA GLU A 30 3.31 11.33 -10.17
C GLU A 30 1.83 11.75 -10.09
N LYS A 31 0.97 11.14 -10.90
CA LYS A 31 -0.49 11.35 -10.83
C LYS A 31 -1.07 10.95 -9.47
N THR A 32 -0.58 9.86 -8.89
CA THR A 32 -1.06 9.37 -7.58
C THR A 32 -0.71 10.35 -6.46
N THR A 33 0.52 10.86 -6.45
CA THR A 33 0.97 11.86 -5.46
C THR A 33 0.27 13.21 -5.64
N ASP A 34 -0.04 13.60 -6.89
CA ASP A 34 -0.82 14.82 -7.17
C ASP A 34 -2.23 14.74 -6.59
N VAL A 35 -2.89 13.59 -6.72
CA VAL A 35 -4.23 13.39 -6.15
C VAL A 35 -4.19 13.52 -4.63
N LEU A 36 -3.22 12.89 -3.96
CA LEU A 36 -3.07 13.01 -2.51
C LEU A 36 -2.75 14.45 -2.08
N SER A 37 -1.94 15.18 -2.85
CA SER A 37 -1.62 16.58 -2.58
C SER A 37 -2.86 17.47 -2.64
N ARG A 38 -3.75 17.25 -3.63
CA ARG A 38 -5.04 17.96 -3.71
C ARG A 38 -5.94 17.64 -2.53
N VAL A 39 -6.06 16.37 -2.14
CA VAL A 39 -6.85 15.97 -0.97
C VAL A 39 -6.35 16.68 0.30
N VAL A 40 -5.03 16.78 0.48
CA VAL A 40 -4.45 17.52 1.63
C VAL A 40 -4.81 19.01 1.56
N ALA A 41 -4.65 19.66 0.40
CA ALA A 41 -5.00 21.07 0.23
C ALA A 41 -6.48 21.36 0.53
N ASP A 42 -7.39 20.51 0.05
CA ASP A 42 -8.83 20.64 0.30
C ASP A 42 -9.16 20.47 1.79
N LEU A 43 -8.52 19.51 2.46
CA LEU A 43 -8.69 19.31 3.91
C LEU A 43 -8.14 20.49 4.71
N GLU A 44 -7.01 21.07 4.31
CA GLU A 44 -6.47 22.28 4.94
C GLU A 44 -7.41 23.47 4.78
N ALA A 45 -7.94 23.69 3.58
CA ALA A 45 -8.91 24.76 3.32
C ALA A 45 -10.18 24.57 4.16
N MET A 46 -10.69 23.34 4.23
CA MET A 46 -11.85 22.99 5.05
C MET A 46 -11.60 23.26 6.53
N LEU A 47 -10.45 22.86 7.07
CA LEU A 47 -10.10 23.09 8.48
C LEU A 47 -9.88 24.56 8.81
N ARG A 48 -9.39 25.37 7.86
CA ARG A 48 -9.25 26.82 8.02
C ARG A 48 -10.57 27.59 7.90
N SER A 49 -11.61 27.00 7.31
CA SER A 49 -12.87 27.70 7.00
C SER A 49 -13.80 27.97 8.20
N GLU A 50 -13.44 27.52 9.41
CA GLU A 50 -14.29 27.54 10.62
C GLU A 50 -15.70 26.90 10.47
N ALA A 51 -16.04 26.34 9.31
CA ALA A 51 -17.34 25.73 9.01
C ALA A 51 -17.68 24.51 9.90
N ILE A 52 -16.71 24.03 10.67
CA ILE A 52 -16.84 22.90 11.60
C ILE A 52 -16.97 23.40 13.06
N ALA A 53 -16.85 24.71 13.33
CA ALA A 53 -16.80 25.27 14.68
C ALA A 53 -18.16 25.27 15.40
N GLU A 54 -19.27 25.54 14.71
CA GLU A 54 -20.63 25.47 15.27
C GLU A 54 -21.62 24.76 14.33
N PRO A 55 -21.44 23.45 14.08
CA PRO A 55 -22.31 22.73 13.18
C PRO A 55 -23.67 22.44 13.83
N ASN A 56 -24.75 22.48 13.05
CA ASN A 56 -26.01 21.88 13.48
C ASN A 56 -25.87 20.35 13.61
N ASP A 57 -26.85 19.68 14.23
CA ASP A 57 -26.75 18.25 14.52
C ASP A 57 -26.65 17.36 13.26
N ASP A 58 -27.28 17.78 12.15
CA ASP A 58 -27.15 17.10 10.86
C ASP A 58 -25.72 17.13 10.34
N VAL A 59 -25.05 18.29 10.41
CA VAL A 59 -23.65 18.46 10.00
C VAL A 59 -22.73 17.71 10.96
N LYS A 60 -23.00 17.75 12.28
CA LYS A 60 -22.24 16.97 13.29
C LYS A 60 -22.25 15.48 12.99
N MET A 61 -23.33 14.94 12.44
CA MET A 61 -23.42 13.53 12.06
C MET A 61 -22.86 13.24 10.65
N ALA A 62 -23.08 14.15 9.70
CA ALA A 62 -22.64 13.97 8.32
C ALA A 62 -21.10 13.99 8.19
N VAL A 63 -20.44 14.93 8.87
CA VAL A 63 -18.98 15.16 8.71
C VAL A 63 -18.17 13.94 9.16
N PRO A 64 -18.31 13.39 10.39
CA PRO A 64 -17.56 12.21 10.81
C PRO A 64 -17.86 10.97 9.96
N ARG A 65 -19.08 10.82 9.45
CA ARG A 65 -19.45 9.70 8.57
C ARG A 65 -18.68 9.76 7.25
N LYS A 66 -18.60 10.95 6.63
CA LYS A 66 -17.86 11.17 5.39
C LYS A 66 -16.35 11.12 5.63
N ALA A 67 -15.85 11.77 6.68
CA ALA A 67 -14.44 11.70 7.08
C ALA A 67 -14.00 10.25 7.38
N GLY A 68 -14.85 9.46 8.01
CA GLY A 68 -14.62 8.03 8.24
C GLY A 68 -14.50 7.23 6.93
N ALA A 69 -15.31 7.54 5.92
CA ALA A 69 -15.23 6.90 4.61
C ALA A 69 -13.93 7.28 3.85
N VAL A 70 -13.47 8.52 3.98
CA VAL A 70 -12.17 8.98 3.47
C VAL A 70 -11.04 8.26 4.18
N ARG A 71 -11.06 8.24 5.52
CA ARG A 71 -10.04 7.57 6.33
C ARG A 71 -9.86 6.10 5.98
N ARG A 72 -10.95 5.34 5.77
CA ARG A 72 -10.86 3.92 5.36
C ARG A 72 -10.21 3.73 3.98
N ARG A 73 -10.41 4.67 3.06
CA ARG A 73 -9.75 4.64 1.74
C ARG A 73 -8.26 5.00 1.84
N LEU A 74 -7.91 5.96 2.68
CA LEU A 74 -6.50 6.29 2.97
C LEU A 74 -5.78 5.11 3.64
N ASP A 75 -6.43 4.46 4.61
CA ASP A 75 -5.96 3.22 5.22
C ASP A 75 -5.65 2.16 4.13
N ALA A 76 -6.57 1.98 3.17
CA ALA A 76 -6.39 1.02 2.08
C ALA A 76 -5.21 1.38 1.16
N VAL A 77 -5.07 2.65 0.77
CA VAL A 77 -3.94 3.13 -0.04
C VAL A 77 -2.61 2.83 0.66
N ILE A 78 -2.51 3.18 1.95
CA ILE A 78 -1.30 2.94 2.74
C ILE A 78 -0.99 1.44 2.80
N VAL A 79 -1.98 0.61 3.16
CA VAL A 79 -1.78 -0.83 3.33
C VAL A 79 -1.41 -1.51 2.02
N GLU A 80 -2.07 -1.19 0.91
CA GLU A 80 -1.73 -1.75 -0.42
C GLU A 80 -0.34 -1.33 -0.88
N THR A 81 0.05 -0.08 -0.62
CA THR A 81 1.40 0.40 -0.94
C THR A 81 2.45 -0.38 -0.16
N VAL A 82 2.25 -0.57 1.15
CA VAL A 82 3.18 -1.37 1.98
C VAL A 82 3.17 -2.85 1.58
N ALA A 83 2.02 -3.38 1.18
CA ALA A 83 1.88 -4.77 0.71
C ALA A 83 2.60 -5.03 -0.61
N SER A 84 2.71 -4.00 -1.47
CA SER A 84 3.48 -4.07 -2.71
C SER A 84 4.99 -4.03 -2.51
N VAL A 85 5.48 -3.71 -1.31
CA VAL A 85 6.91 -3.82 -1.01
C VAL A 85 7.27 -5.28 -0.87
N ASP A 86 8.17 -5.75 -1.74
CA ASP A 86 8.70 -7.10 -1.71
C ASP A 86 9.29 -7.43 -0.33
N ALA A 87 8.76 -8.48 0.29
CA ALA A 87 9.23 -8.94 1.60
C ALA A 87 10.56 -9.70 1.49
N ARG A 88 10.89 -10.20 0.29
CA ARG A 88 12.09 -11.00 0.06
C ARG A 88 13.19 -10.10 -0.52
N PRO A 89 14.34 -9.92 0.15
CA PRO A 89 15.54 -9.56 -0.58
C PRO A 89 15.75 -10.64 -1.64
N ALA A 90 16.09 -10.30 -2.88
CA ALA A 90 16.38 -11.33 -3.87
C ALA A 90 17.49 -12.24 -3.30
N ARG A 91 17.65 -13.45 -3.82
CA ARG A 91 18.76 -14.30 -3.36
C ARG A 91 19.99 -13.86 -4.14
N GLY A 92 20.76 -12.88 -3.65
CA GLY A 92 21.91 -12.39 -4.42
C GLY A 92 22.73 -11.22 -3.86
N GLY A 93 22.83 -11.01 -2.56
CA GLY A 93 23.86 -10.24 -1.83
C GLY A 93 24.20 -8.80 -2.27
N GLY A 94 23.49 -8.18 -3.22
CA GLY A 94 23.83 -6.87 -3.80
C GLY A 94 23.14 -5.67 -3.13
N GLU A 95 23.44 -4.45 -3.58
CA GLU A 95 22.73 -3.20 -3.19
C GLU A 95 21.20 -3.32 -3.39
N ARG A 96 20.80 -4.05 -4.43
CA ARG A 96 19.40 -4.38 -4.77
C ARG A 96 18.73 -5.38 -3.81
N ASP A 97 19.51 -6.04 -2.97
CA ASP A 97 19.06 -7.01 -1.95
C ASP A 97 18.87 -6.39 -0.57
N ARG A 98 19.09 -5.08 -0.41
CA ARG A 98 18.82 -4.42 0.86
C ARG A 98 17.32 -4.38 1.09
N ALA A 99 16.88 -4.85 2.25
CA ALA A 99 15.51 -4.70 2.70
C ALA A 99 15.06 -3.24 2.52
N PHE A 100 13.88 -3.03 1.94
CA PHE A 100 13.38 -1.70 1.51
C PHE A 100 13.64 -0.59 2.54
N CYS A 101 13.43 -0.87 3.82
CA CYS A 101 13.57 0.08 4.92
C CYS A 101 15.01 0.58 5.12
N VAL A 102 16.00 -0.27 4.85
CA VAL A 102 17.43 0.06 5.00
C VAL A 102 17.82 1.13 3.99
N ARG A 103 17.21 1.13 2.79
CA ARG A 103 17.42 2.17 1.77
C ARG A 103 17.00 3.57 2.24
N PHE A 104 16.10 3.63 3.23
CA PHE A 104 15.61 4.86 3.85
C PHE A 104 16.17 5.05 5.28
N GLY A 105 17.30 4.42 5.60
CA GLY A 105 17.99 4.59 6.89
C GLY A 105 17.22 4.03 8.09
N CYS A 106 16.31 3.08 7.87
CA CYS A 106 15.50 2.44 8.92
C CYS A 106 15.85 0.96 9.04
N ARG A 107 15.95 0.43 10.26
CA ARG A 107 16.30 -0.99 10.48
C ARG A 107 15.14 -1.93 10.19
N ARG A 108 13.90 -1.45 10.33
CA ARG A 108 12.68 -2.25 10.17
C ARG A 108 11.57 -1.42 9.51
N MET A 109 10.59 -2.10 8.90
CA MET A 109 9.42 -1.46 8.28
C MET A 109 8.61 -0.65 9.28
N ASN A 110 8.53 -1.11 10.52
CA ASN A 110 7.85 -0.39 11.58
C ASN A 110 8.48 1.00 11.83
N GLU A 111 9.81 1.09 11.88
CA GLU A 111 10.52 2.37 12.05
C GLU A 111 10.29 3.31 10.86
N LEU A 112 10.33 2.77 9.65
CA LEU A 112 10.06 3.54 8.43
C LEU A 112 8.66 4.13 8.44
N LEU A 113 7.64 3.32 8.77
CA LEU A 113 6.25 3.76 8.78
C LEU A 113 5.94 4.76 9.90
N GLN A 114 6.60 4.65 11.06
CA GLN A 114 6.49 5.68 12.11
C GLN A 114 6.94 7.05 11.58
N ARG A 115 8.05 7.09 10.84
CA ARG A 115 8.58 8.33 10.25
C ARG A 115 7.71 8.84 9.11
N MET A 116 7.35 7.98 8.15
CA MET A 116 6.59 8.37 6.97
C MET A 116 5.16 8.82 7.31
N LEU A 117 4.48 8.09 8.20
CA LEU A 117 3.08 8.37 8.57
C LEU A 117 2.96 9.27 9.79
N ARG A 118 4.07 9.70 10.38
CA ARG A 118 4.13 10.50 11.62
C ARG A 118 3.26 9.91 12.74
N THR A 119 3.34 8.60 12.91
CA THR A 119 2.56 7.83 13.90
C THR A 119 3.46 7.17 14.94
N ASN A 120 2.87 6.77 16.06
CA ASN A 120 3.56 5.95 17.06
C ASN A 120 3.77 4.49 16.60
N ALA A 121 4.58 3.75 17.36
CA ALA A 121 4.90 2.35 17.10
C ALA A 121 3.67 1.44 17.00
N ALA A 122 2.63 1.68 17.81
CA ALA A 122 1.40 0.89 17.76
C ALA A 122 0.65 1.08 16.43
N GLY A 123 0.54 2.32 15.94
CA GLY A 123 -0.08 2.65 14.66
C GLY A 123 0.68 2.02 13.49
N ALA A 124 2.00 2.18 13.45
CA ALA A 124 2.84 1.55 12.43
C ALA A 124 2.74 0.01 12.47
N SER A 125 2.69 -0.58 13.66
CA SER A 125 2.52 -2.04 13.83
C SER A 125 1.20 -2.54 13.26
N ARG A 126 0.12 -1.77 13.37
CA ARG A 126 -1.18 -2.14 12.78
C ARG A 126 -1.12 -2.18 11.26
N VAL A 127 -0.43 -1.23 10.63
CA VAL A 127 -0.20 -1.23 9.17
C VAL A 127 0.58 -2.48 8.75
N VAL A 128 1.69 -2.79 9.43
CA VAL A 128 2.49 -3.99 9.13
C VAL A 128 1.68 -5.29 9.29
N LYS A 129 0.79 -5.35 10.28
CA LYS A 129 -0.11 -6.51 10.46
C LYS A 129 -1.18 -6.58 9.37
N ALA A 130 -1.80 -5.45 9.03
CA ALA A 130 -2.83 -5.37 8.01
C ALA A 130 -2.29 -5.75 6.63
N GLU A 131 -1.08 -5.27 6.32
CA GLU A 131 -0.36 -5.64 5.10
C GLU A 131 -0.29 -7.16 4.91
N LYS A 132 0.11 -7.90 5.94
CA LYS A 132 0.24 -9.37 5.87
C LYS A 132 -1.07 -10.08 5.53
N ALA A 133 -2.21 -9.48 5.85
CA ALA A 133 -3.52 -10.05 5.54
C ALA A 133 -3.90 -9.86 4.06
N VAL A 134 -3.38 -8.81 3.41
CA VAL A 134 -3.75 -8.42 2.04
C VAL A 134 -2.64 -8.63 1.02
N ARG A 135 -1.40 -8.90 1.45
CA ARG A 135 -0.27 -9.17 0.57
C ARG A 135 -0.61 -10.32 -0.38
N ARG A 136 -0.18 -10.13 -1.62
CA ARG A 136 -0.26 -11.08 -2.73
C ARG A 136 1.16 -11.43 -3.11
N ASP A 137 1.53 -12.69 -2.95
CA ASP A 137 2.83 -13.16 -3.40
C ASP A 137 2.81 -13.36 -4.91
N ASP A 138 3.91 -13.02 -5.57
CA ASP A 138 4.08 -13.32 -7.00
C ASP A 138 4.29 -14.83 -7.18
N ALA A 139 3.67 -15.39 -8.21
CA ALA A 139 3.89 -16.79 -8.53
C ALA A 139 5.30 -16.99 -9.12
N LEU A 140 6.03 -17.99 -8.62
CA LEU A 140 7.43 -18.19 -9.00
C LEU A 140 7.65 -18.54 -10.48
N MET A 141 6.63 -19.12 -11.13
CA MET A 141 6.71 -19.67 -12.49
C MET A 141 5.76 -18.98 -13.48
N THR A 142 4.94 -18.03 -13.03
CA THR A 142 4.03 -17.26 -13.89
C THR A 142 4.04 -15.81 -13.43
N SER A 143 3.87 -14.84 -14.34
CA SER A 143 3.79 -13.42 -13.98
C SER A 143 2.47 -13.05 -13.28
N ALA A 144 1.69 -14.03 -12.83
CA ALA A 144 0.44 -13.82 -12.10
C ALA A 144 0.70 -13.72 -10.59
N ARG A 145 -0.11 -12.91 -9.91
CA ARG A 145 -0.12 -12.81 -8.45
C ARG A 145 -1.06 -13.84 -7.85
N PHE A 146 -0.63 -14.49 -6.78
CA PHE A 146 -1.54 -15.27 -5.95
C PHE A 146 -2.62 -14.35 -5.34
N PRO A 147 -3.83 -14.89 -5.09
CA PRO A 147 -4.80 -14.17 -4.27
C PRO A 147 -4.21 -13.92 -2.89
N ALA A 148 -4.65 -12.84 -2.24
CA ALA A 148 -4.26 -12.57 -0.86
C ALA A 148 -4.72 -13.72 0.04
N ARG A 149 -4.06 -13.91 1.19
CA ARG A 149 -4.50 -14.94 2.18
C ARG A 149 -5.98 -14.77 2.55
N TRP A 150 -6.46 -13.53 2.61
CA TRP A 150 -7.86 -13.21 2.88
C TRP A 150 -8.46 -12.33 1.76
N PRO A 151 -8.85 -12.91 0.61
CA PRO A 151 -9.26 -12.13 -0.56
C PRO A 151 -10.47 -11.22 -0.30
N ALA A 152 -11.50 -11.75 0.39
CA ALA A 152 -12.70 -10.99 0.72
C ALA A 152 -12.42 -9.81 1.66
N LEU A 153 -11.54 -10.00 2.64
CA LEU A 153 -11.15 -8.94 3.57
C LEU A 153 -10.29 -7.87 2.88
N ARG A 154 -9.44 -8.25 1.93
CA ARG A 154 -8.73 -7.30 1.07
C ARG A 154 -9.71 -6.47 0.23
N THR A 155 -10.69 -7.11 -0.42
CA THR A 155 -11.73 -6.39 -1.17
C THR A 155 -12.47 -5.39 -0.28
N ALA A 156 -12.90 -5.83 0.91
CA ALA A 156 -13.58 -4.94 1.86
C ALA A 156 -12.71 -3.75 2.32
N LEU A 157 -11.39 -3.93 2.44
CA LEU A 157 -10.46 -2.83 2.70
C LEU A 157 -10.39 -1.86 1.51
N VAL A 158 -10.16 -2.37 0.30
CA VAL A 158 -10.01 -1.57 -0.94
C VAL A 158 -11.29 -0.77 -1.24
N ASP A 159 -12.47 -1.36 -1.04
CA ASP A 159 -13.76 -0.69 -1.21
C ASP A 159 -14.04 0.37 -0.11
N GLY A 160 -13.21 0.37 0.94
CA GLY A 160 -13.37 1.22 2.11
C GLY A 160 -14.60 0.85 2.95
N ALA A 161 -15.02 -0.42 2.91
CA ALA A 161 -16.06 -0.96 3.79
C ALA A 161 -15.52 -1.10 5.22
N VAL A 162 -14.26 -1.53 5.37
CA VAL A 162 -13.52 -1.60 6.64
C VAL A 162 -12.22 -0.81 6.57
N GLY A 163 -11.78 -0.26 7.71
CA GLY A 163 -10.43 0.29 7.87
C GLY A 163 -9.49 -0.73 8.52
N ILE A 164 -8.27 -0.32 8.84
CA ILE A 164 -7.25 -1.22 9.43
C ILE A 164 -7.77 -1.91 10.71
N GLY A 165 -8.48 -1.17 11.57
CA GLY A 165 -9.01 -1.72 12.83
C GLY A 165 -10.03 -2.84 12.60
N GLY A 166 -10.98 -2.63 11.68
CA GLY A 166 -12.01 -3.62 11.34
C GLY A 166 -11.43 -4.84 10.64
N LEU A 167 -10.46 -4.63 9.74
CA LEU A 167 -9.71 -5.70 9.10
C LEU A 167 -9.01 -6.60 10.11
N LEU A 168 -8.24 -6.00 11.03
CA LEU A 168 -7.48 -6.76 12.03
C LEU A 168 -8.40 -7.53 12.99
N ALA A 169 -9.53 -6.94 13.38
CA ALA A 169 -10.53 -7.64 14.19
C ALA A 169 -11.10 -8.88 13.47
N ALA A 170 -11.42 -8.76 12.18
CA ALA A 170 -11.93 -9.87 11.38
C ALA A 170 -10.88 -10.97 11.17
N VAL A 171 -9.62 -10.60 10.93
CA VAL A 171 -8.50 -11.55 10.81
C VAL A 171 -8.26 -12.29 12.12
N ASP A 172 -8.24 -11.58 13.26
CA ASP A 172 -8.04 -12.18 14.57
C ASP A 172 -9.18 -13.15 14.93
N LEU A 173 -10.43 -12.80 14.61
CA LEU A 173 -11.57 -13.71 14.76
C LEU A 173 -11.40 -14.98 13.91
N SER A 174 -11.04 -14.80 12.64
CA SER A 174 -10.87 -15.92 11.70
C SER A 174 -9.76 -16.88 12.13
N ASN A 175 -8.65 -16.36 12.66
CA ASN A 175 -7.56 -17.19 13.18
C ASN A 175 -7.95 -18.00 14.44
N ARG A 176 -8.90 -17.51 15.24
CA ARG A 176 -9.40 -18.23 16.43
C ARG A 176 -10.45 -19.29 16.09
N ALA A 177 -11.12 -19.16 14.94
CA ALA A 177 -12.18 -20.06 14.50
C ALA A 177 -11.68 -21.32 13.80
N VAL A 178 -10.39 -21.41 13.46
CA VAL A 178 -9.76 -22.62 12.92
C VAL A 178 -9.22 -23.43 14.10
N PRO A 179 -9.81 -24.60 14.45
CA PRO A 179 -9.19 -25.49 15.43
C PRO A 179 -7.83 -25.97 14.88
N ALA A 180 -6.85 -26.05 15.76
CA ALA A 180 -5.49 -26.51 15.45
C ALA A 180 -5.46 -27.93 14.87
#